data_AF-A0A9E2S651-F1
#
_entry.id   AF-A0A9E2S651-F1
#
_cell.length_a   1.000
_cell.length_b   1.000
_cell.length_c   1.000
_cell.angle_alpha   90.00
_cell.angle_beta   90.00
_cell.angle_gamma   90.00
#
_symmetry.space_group_name_H-M   'P 1'
#
loop_
_entity.id
_entity.type
_entity.pdbx_description
1 polymer ?
#
loop_
_entity_poly.entity_id
_entity_poly.type
_entity_poly.pdbx_seq_one_letter_code
_entity_poly.pdbx_strand_id
1 'polypeptide(L)'
;MAKKDSVQKRLQKIRPPRVQLTYDVEKGDAIEQKELPFVVGVLGDFSGKTPQAQAKIKDRKFVNIDMDNFDEVMEGVSPSTAYRVPNMLSNDGSEIGIELRFKSMDDFTPDALVQQVEPLRRLLEARTKLADLRNKIAGNEKLEDLL
;
A
#
# COMPACT_ATOMS: atom_id res chain seq x y z
N MET A 1 49.31 43.89 -20.24
CA MET A 1 49.22 42.41 -20.13
C MET A 1 49.35 42.03 -18.66
N ALA A 2 48.32 41.39 -18.11
CA ALA A 2 48.11 41.18 -16.68
C ALA A 2 49.11 40.17 -16.08
N LYS A 3 49.83 40.56 -15.02
CA LYS A 3 50.60 39.64 -14.18
C LYS A 3 49.59 38.77 -13.40
N LYS A 4 49.42 37.52 -13.83
CA LYS A 4 48.65 36.50 -13.11
C LYS A 4 49.21 36.39 -11.69
N ASP A 5 48.36 36.62 -10.68
CA ASP A 5 48.72 36.42 -9.28
C ASP A 5 49.31 35.02 -9.06
N SER A 6 50.43 34.95 -8.33
CA SER A 6 51.06 33.67 -7.98
C SER A 6 50.06 32.75 -7.30
N VAL A 7 49.99 31.51 -7.79
CA VAL A 7 49.14 30.43 -7.28
C VAL A 7 49.36 30.24 -5.77
N GLN A 8 50.57 30.49 -5.28
CA GLN A 8 50.93 30.43 -3.85
C GLN A 8 50.20 31.48 -2.99
N LYS A 9 49.91 32.67 -3.54
CA LYS A 9 49.16 33.73 -2.84
C LYS A 9 47.66 33.44 -2.76
N ARG A 10 47.12 32.65 -3.69
CA ARG A 10 45.72 32.17 -3.65
C ARG A 10 45.54 31.02 -2.66
N LEU A 11 46.53 30.13 -2.53
CA LEU A 11 46.51 29.02 -1.57
C LEU A 11 46.55 29.48 -0.10
N GLN A 12 47.03 30.70 0.21
CA GLN A 12 47.03 31.23 1.58
C GLN A 12 45.67 31.80 2.03
N LYS A 13 44.73 32.07 1.11
CA LYS A 13 43.40 32.64 1.41
C LYS A 13 42.34 31.57 1.70
N ILE A 14 42.61 30.33 1.31
CA ILE A 14 41.75 29.17 1.59
C ILE A 14 42.43 28.42 2.72
N ARG A 15 41.72 28.27 3.85
CA ARG A 15 42.22 27.61 5.06
C ARG A 15 42.95 26.31 4.67
N PRO A 16 44.13 26.00 5.24
CA PRO A 16 44.81 24.75 4.95
C PRO A 16 43.81 23.60 5.18
N PRO A 17 43.69 22.65 4.23
CA PRO A 17 42.76 21.54 4.39
C PRO A 17 43.12 20.84 5.70
N ARG A 18 42.15 20.77 6.62
CA ARG A 18 42.32 20.05 7.87
C ARG A 18 42.60 18.61 7.50
N VAL A 19 43.75 18.09 7.91
CA VAL A 19 44.07 16.68 7.77
C VAL A 19 42.97 15.91 8.49
N GLN A 20 42.13 15.20 7.73
CA GLN A 20 41.24 14.22 8.31
C GLN A 20 42.10 12.98 8.56
N LEU A 21 42.55 12.84 9.81
CA LEU A 21 43.09 11.58 10.30
C LEU A 21 41.89 10.64 10.49
N THR A 22 41.50 9.94 9.43
CA THR A 22 40.70 8.72 9.59
C THR A 22 41.66 7.63 10.04
N TYR A 23 41.51 7.22 11.31
CA TYR A 23 42.09 5.98 11.77
C TYR A 23 41.19 4.87 11.25
N ASP A 24 41.55 4.29 10.11
CA ASP A 24 41.03 2.99 9.71
C ASP A 24 41.56 1.98 10.73
N VAL A 25 40.79 1.79 11.80
CA VAL A 25 40.86 0.54 12.55
C VAL A 25 40.48 -0.54 11.54
N GLU A 26 41.48 -1.22 11.00
CA GLU A 26 41.28 -2.63 10.68
C GLU A 26 40.82 -3.28 12.00
N LYS A 27 39.50 -3.34 12.20
CA LYS A 27 38.88 -4.16 13.24
C LYS A 27 39.27 -5.59 12.87
N GLY A 28 40.43 -5.98 13.37
CA GLY A 28 41.15 -7.16 12.95
C GLY A 28 40.26 -8.39 12.95
N ASP A 29 40.42 -9.23 11.94
CA ASP A 29 40.03 -10.65 11.89
C ASP A 29 38.69 -11.03 12.53
N ALA A 30 37.75 -10.10 12.62
CA ALA A 30 36.40 -10.41 13.00
C ALA A 30 35.77 -11.04 11.77
N ILE A 31 35.82 -12.37 11.72
CA ILE A 31 34.92 -13.17 10.89
C ILE A 31 33.51 -12.72 11.30
N GLU A 32 32.94 -11.76 10.58
CA GLU A 32 31.52 -11.48 10.65
C GLU A 32 30.84 -12.80 10.28
N GLN A 33 30.39 -13.53 11.30
CA GLN A 33 29.47 -14.64 11.09
C GLN A 33 28.17 -14.03 10.59
N LYS A 34 28.12 -13.82 9.27
CA LYS A 34 26.89 -13.50 8.56
C LYS A 34 26.10 -14.80 8.54
N GLU A 35 25.34 -15.03 9.61
CA GLU A 35 24.38 -16.12 9.65
C GLU A 35 23.40 -15.95 8.48
N LEU A 36 23.05 -17.06 7.83
CA LEU A 36 22.05 -17.04 6.78
C LEU A 36 20.76 -16.45 7.37
N PRO A 37 20.10 -15.50 6.68
CA PRO A 37 18.85 -14.95 7.16
C PRO A 37 17.86 -16.10 7.36
N PHE A 38 17.16 -16.08 8.49
CA PHE A 38 16.13 -17.06 8.79
C PHE A 38 14.92 -16.81 7.89
N VAL A 39 14.86 -17.52 6.77
CA VAL A 39 13.77 -17.43 5.78
C VAL A 39 12.71 -18.48 6.09
N VAL A 40 11.47 -18.04 6.28
CA VAL A 40 10.32 -18.93 6.49
C VAL A 40 9.51 -19.02 5.21
N GLY A 41 9.29 -20.24 4.72
CA GLY A 41 8.35 -20.51 3.64
C GLY A 41 6.95 -20.79 4.19
N VAL A 42 5.99 -19.93 3.89
CA VAL A 42 4.57 -20.15 4.24
C VAL A 42 3.86 -20.73 3.01
N LEU A 43 3.20 -21.88 3.20
CA LEU A 43 2.48 -22.60 2.16
C LEU A 43 1.00 -22.66 2.52
N GLY A 44 0.14 -22.26 1.58
CA GLY A 44 -1.31 -22.26 1.77
C GLY A 44 -2.05 -21.91 0.48
N ASP A 45 -3.38 -22.00 0.52
CA ASP A 45 -4.23 -21.43 -0.53
C ASP A 45 -4.48 -19.96 -0.22
N PHE A 46 -3.82 -19.09 -0.97
CA PHE A 46 -3.91 -17.62 -0.82
C PHE A 46 -4.74 -16.95 -1.92
N SER A 47 -5.18 -17.71 -2.93
CA SER A 47 -5.92 -17.20 -4.09
C SER A 47 -7.43 -17.35 -3.93
N GLY A 48 -7.90 -18.35 -3.19
CA GLY A 48 -9.33 -18.60 -3.05
C GLY A 48 -9.98 -18.95 -4.38
N LYS A 49 -11.06 -18.25 -4.75
CA LYS A 49 -11.88 -18.53 -5.94
C LYS A 49 -11.48 -17.66 -7.15
N THR A 50 -10.18 -17.39 -7.33
CA THR A 50 -9.68 -16.60 -8.46
C THR A 50 -10.11 -17.24 -9.80
N PRO A 51 -10.66 -16.46 -10.75
CA PRO A 51 -11.06 -16.97 -12.07
C PRO A 51 -9.86 -17.31 -12.96
N GLN A 52 -8.66 -16.90 -12.57
CA GLN A 52 -7.41 -17.11 -13.30
C GLN A 52 -6.85 -18.51 -13.04
N ALA A 53 -6.53 -19.23 -14.12
CA ALA A 53 -6.02 -20.58 -14.03
C ALA A 53 -4.65 -20.60 -13.34
N GLN A 54 -4.56 -21.25 -12.19
CA GLN A 54 -3.31 -21.36 -11.46
C GLN A 54 -2.35 -22.31 -12.17
N ALA A 55 -1.06 -21.95 -12.19
CA ALA A 55 -0.01 -22.83 -12.68
C ALA A 55 0.04 -24.15 -11.88
N LYS A 56 0.58 -25.21 -12.50
CA LYS A 56 0.82 -26.47 -11.80
C LYS A 56 1.80 -26.23 -10.65
N ILE A 57 1.68 -27.00 -9.57
CA ILE A 57 2.52 -26.83 -8.36
C ILE A 57 4.01 -26.80 -8.69
N LYS A 58 4.46 -27.63 -9.65
CA LYS A 58 5.88 -27.69 -10.08
C LYS A 58 6.41 -26.40 -10.72
N ASP A 59 5.51 -25.62 -11.31
CA ASP A 59 5.85 -24.38 -12.02
C ASP A 59 5.67 -23.14 -11.13
N ARG A 60 5.13 -23.29 -9.91
CA ARG A 60 4.93 -22.19 -8.96
C ARG A 60 6.26 -21.83 -8.29
N LYS A 61 6.65 -20.57 -8.37
CA LYS A 61 7.83 -20.02 -7.71
C LYS A 61 7.45 -19.43 -6.35
N PHE A 62 8.38 -19.49 -5.40
CA PHE A 62 8.28 -18.71 -4.18
C PHE A 62 8.48 -17.22 -4.51
N VAL A 63 7.66 -16.39 -3.87
CA VAL A 63 7.74 -14.93 -3.95
C VAL A 63 8.18 -14.45 -2.58
N ASN A 64 9.22 -13.61 -2.54
CA ASN A 64 9.65 -12.99 -1.29
C ASN A 64 8.70 -11.85 -0.94
N ILE A 65 8.26 -11.82 0.32
CA ILE A 65 7.33 -10.83 0.83
C ILE A 65 8.03 -10.06 1.96
N ASP A 66 7.95 -8.74 1.91
CA ASP A 66 8.37 -7.81 2.94
C ASP A 66 7.26 -6.77 3.20
N MET A 67 7.54 -5.76 4.03
CA MET A 67 6.55 -4.73 4.37
C MET A 67 6.30 -3.73 3.23
N ASP A 68 7.21 -3.65 2.27
CA ASP A 68 7.16 -2.66 1.19
C ASP A 68 6.48 -3.22 -0.07
N ASN A 69 6.53 -4.55 -0.27
CA ASN A 69 6.03 -5.21 -1.49
C ASN A 69 4.75 -6.03 -1.30
N PHE A 70 4.18 -6.05 -0.10
CA PHE A 70 3.03 -6.92 0.22
C PHE A 70 1.83 -6.70 -0.71
N ASP A 71 1.47 -5.44 -0.96
CA ASP A 71 0.35 -5.09 -1.83
C ASP A 71 0.61 -5.46 -3.30
N GLU A 72 1.85 -5.30 -3.77
CA GLU A 72 2.21 -5.72 -5.14
C GLU A 72 2.07 -7.23 -5.31
N VAL A 73 2.53 -8.00 -4.32
CA VAL A 73 2.40 -9.47 -4.32
C VAL A 73 0.92 -9.87 -4.22
N MET A 74 0.13 -9.19 -3.39
CA MET A 74 -1.31 -9.44 -3.27
C MET A 74 -2.05 -9.16 -4.58
N GLU A 75 -1.77 -8.04 -5.25
CA GLU A 75 -2.35 -7.72 -6.54
C GLU A 75 -2.00 -8.78 -7.60
N GLY A 76 -0.76 -9.28 -7.61
CA GLY A 76 -0.32 -10.35 -8.49
C GLY A 76 -1.01 -11.69 -8.26
N VAL A 77 -1.33 -12.03 -6.99
CA VAL A 77 -2.12 -13.22 -6.64
C VAL A 77 -3.59 -13.03 -7.00
N SER A 78 -4.09 -11.79 -6.93
CA SER A 78 -5.48 -11.41 -7.19
C SER A 78 -6.49 -12.32 -6.46
N PRO A 79 -6.44 -12.38 -5.12
CA PRO A 79 -7.37 -13.19 -4.36
C PRO A 79 -8.80 -12.72 -4.64
N SER A 80 -9.69 -13.67 -4.91
CA SER A 80 -11.10 -13.37 -5.05
C SER A 80 -11.97 -14.37 -4.29
N THR A 81 -13.13 -13.87 -3.88
CA THR A 81 -14.12 -14.68 -3.18
C THR A 81 -15.50 -14.45 -3.76
N ALA A 82 -16.27 -15.54 -3.85
CA ALA A 82 -17.64 -15.51 -4.33
C ALA A 82 -18.52 -16.31 -3.37
N TYR A 83 -19.48 -15.61 -2.77
CA TYR A 83 -20.39 -16.16 -1.76
C TYR A 83 -21.81 -15.69 -2.01
N ARG A 84 -22.78 -16.48 -1.53
CA ARG A 84 -24.16 -16.02 -1.36
C ARG A 84 -24.38 -15.78 0.12
N VAL A 85 -24.86 -14.59 0.45
CA VAL A 85 -25.09 -14.15 1.82
C VAL A 85 -26.55 -13.73 1.99
N PRO A 86 -27.13 -13.88 3.19
CA PRO A 86 -28.49 -13.41 3.46
C PRO A 86 -28.63 -11.90 3.20
N ASN A 87 -29.70 -11.51 2.52
CA ASN A 87 -30.03 -10.12 2.22
C ASN A 87 -30.75 -9.45 3.39
N MET A 88 -30.02 -8.63 4.15
CA MET A 88 -30.57 -7.83 5.25
C MET A 88 -31.12 -6.47 4.82
N LEU A 89 -31.05 -6.10 3.53
CA LEU A 89 -31.53 -4.81 3.03
C LEU A 89 -33.05 -4.79 2.81
N SER A 90 -33.59 -5.89 2.28
CA SER A 90 -35.01 -6.02 1.96
C SER A 90 -35.80 -6.81 3.02
N ASN A 91 -35.10 -7.53 3.90
CA ASN A 91 -35.68 -8.38 4.95
C ASN A 91 -36.68 -9.45 4.44
N ASP A 92 -36.62 -9.78 3.15
CA ASP A 92 -37.51 -10.75 2.47
C ASP A 92 -36.98 -12.20 2.50
N GLY A 93 -35.92 -12.47 3.26
CA GLY A 93 -35.26 -13.78 3.30
C GLY A 93 -34.52 -14.16 2.00
N SER A 94 -34.35 -13.21 1.08
CA SER A 94 -33.56 -13.40 -0.15
C SER A 94 -32.06 -13.48 0.15
N GLU A 95 -31.27 -14.00 -0.80
CA GLU A 95 -29.80 -13.99 -0.74
C GLU A 95 -29.24 -13.00 -1.77
N ILE A 96 -28.11 -12.37 -1.44
CA ILE A 96 -27.31 -11.56 -2.37
C ILE A 96 -26.05 -12.34 -2.70
N GLY A 97 -25.78 -12.47 -4.01
CA GLY A 97 -24.48 -12.91 -4.49
C GLY A 97 -23.46 -11.78 -4.39
N ILE A 98 -22.35 -12.01 -3.70
CA ILE A 98 -21.23 -11.09 -3.61
C ILE A 98 -20.00 -11.72 -4.29
N GLU A 99 -19.32 -10.90 -5.10
CA GLU A 99 -18.00 -11.20 -5.63
C GLU A 99 -17.05 -10.10 -5.14
N LEU A 100 -16.01 -10.50 -4.42
CA LEU A 100 -15.02 -9.59 -3.86
C LEU A 100 -13.66 -9.89 -4.48
N ARG A 101 -12.92 -8.85 -4.79
CA ARG A 101 -11.57 -8.90 -5.33
C ARG A 101 -10.67 -8.03 -4.47
N PHE A 102 -9.52 -8.57 -4.09
CA PHE A 102 -8.57 -7.90 -3.22
C PHE A 102 -7.29 -7.63 -3.99
N LYS A 103 -6.77 -6.42 -3.85
CA LYS A 103 -5.52 -5.96 -4.46
C LYS A 103 -4.54 -5.47 -3.39
N SER A 104 -5.04 -4.84 -2.33
CA SER A 104 -4.24 -4.37 -1.21
C SER A 104 -4.86 -4.74 0.13
N MET A 105 -4.10 -4.54 1.21
CA MET A 105 -4.61 -4.76 2.56
C MET A 105 -5.81 -3.85 2.91
N ASP A 106 -5.89 -2.67 2.29
CA ASP A 106 -7.00 -1.73 2.51
C ASP A 106 -8.35 -2.26 1.97
N ASP A 107 -8.33 -3.20 1.01
CA ASP A 107 -9.55 -3.79 0.46
C ASP A 107 -10.31 -4.66 1.46
N PHE A 108 -9.69 -5.01 2.59
CA PHE A 108 -10.35 -5.70 3.70
C PHE A 108 -11.16 -4.76 4.60
N THR A 109 -11.03 -3.44 4.42
CA THR A 109 -11.83 -2.47 5.18
C THR A 109 -13.30 -2.47 4.74
N PRO A 110 -14.24 -2.21 5.66
CA PRO A 110 -15.67 -2.17 5.33
C PRO A 110 -16.00 -1.16 4.22
N ASP A 111 -15.30 -0.02 4.21
CA ASP A 111 -15.50 1.01 3.20
C ASP A 111 -15.16 0.51 1.80
N ALA A 112 -14.01 -0.16 1.62
CA ALA A 112 -13.63 -0.76 0.35
C ALA A 112 -14.57 -1.89 -0.07
N LEU A 113 -14.99 -2.75 0.86
CA LEU A 113 -15.95 -3.82 0.60
C LEU A 113 -17.31 -3.30 0.11
N VAL A 114 -17.82 -2.23 0.73
CA VAL A 114 -19.08 -1.59 0.33
C VAL A 114 -19.00 -1.04 -1.09
N GLN A 115 -17.84 -0.54 -1.52
CA GLN A 115 -17.65 -0.06 -2.90
C GLN A 115 -17.72 -1.17 -3.94
N GLN A 116 -17.38 -2.41 -3.60
CA GLN A 116 -17.43 -3.54 -4.52
C GLN A 116 -18.84 -4.14 -4.66
N VAL A 117 -19.71 -3.94 -3.67
CA VAL A 117 -21.07 -4.48 -3.64
C VAL A 117 -22.08 -3.42 -4.10
N GLU A 118 -22.53 -3.51 -5.35
CA GLU A 118 -23.37 -2.49 -5.99
C GLU A 118 -24.60 -2.02 -5.17
N PRO A 119 -25.40 -2.89 -4.53
CA PRO A 119 -26.49 -2.44 -3.65
C PRO A 119 -26.03 -1.57 -2.48
N LEU A 120 -24.91 -1.91 -1.84
CA LEU A 120 -24.37 -1.17 -0.69
C LEU A 120 -23.73 0.14 -1.14
N ARG A 121 -23.02 0.14 -2.27
CA ARG A 121 -22.44 1.32 -2.90
C ARG A 121 -23.48 2.42 -3.12
N ARG A 122 -24.66 2.05 -3.65
CA ARG A 122 -25.77 3.00 -3.85
C ARG A 122 -26.28 3.62 -2.54
N LEU A 123 -26.36 2.82 -1.47
CA LEU A 123 -26.76 3.33 -0.15
C LEU A 123 -25.71 4.29 0.43
N LEU A 124 -24.43 3.97 0.23
CA LEU A 124 -23.34 4.87 0.63
C LEU A 124 -23.38 6.18 -0.16
N GLU A 125 -23.57 6.14 -1.48
CA GLU A 125 -23.74 7.34 -2.30
C GLU A 125 -24.93 8.20 -1.86
N ALA A 126 -26.07 7.57 -1.55
CA ALA A 126 -27.25 8.27 -1.05
C ALA A 126 -26.96 8.94 0.30
N ARG A 127 -26.29 8.25 1.22
CA ARG A 127 -25.86 8.80 2.51
C ARG A 127 -24.93 10.00 2.33
N THR A 128 -23.96 9.93 1.42
CA THR A 128 -23.05 11.04 1.13
C THR A 128 -23.82 12.25 0.58
N LYS A 129 -24.74 12.05 -0.37
CA LYS A 129 -25.58 13.14 -0.90
C LYS A 129 -26.45 13.80 0.18
N LEU A 130 -27.00 13.01 1.10
CA LEU A 130 -27.77 13.53 2.22
C LEU A 130 -26.89 14.30 3.23
N ALA A 131 -25.67 13.83 3.48
CA ALA A 131 -24.71 14.54 4.31
C ALA A 131 -24.30 15.88 3.68
N ASP A 132 -24.04 15.89 2.37
CA ASP A 132 -23.74 17.10 1.61
C ASP A 132 -24.90 18.09 1.62
N LEU A 133 -26.14 17.60 1.47
CA LEU A 133 -27.34 18.42 1.58
C LEU A 133 -27.46 19.05 2.97
N ARG A 134 -27.28 18.25 4.03
CA ARG A 134 -27.30 18.75 5.41
C ARG A 134 -26.27 19.84 5.65
N ASN A 135 -25.05 19.65 5.15
CA ASN A 135 -23.98 20.64 5.28
C ASN A 135 -24.29 21.93 4.50
N LYS A 136 -24.94 21.82 3.34
CA LYS A 136 -25.36 22.98 2.53
C LYS A 136 -26.50 23.76 3.18
N ILE A 137 -27.47 23.08 3.79
CA ILE A 137 -28.57 23.73 4.53
C ILE A 137 -28.00 24.51 5.72
N ALA A 138 -27.12 23.89 6.50
CA ALA A 138 -26.49 24.55 7.65
C ALA A 138 -25.65 25.81 7.29
N GLY A 139 -25.20 25.91 6.04
CA GLY A 139 -24.42 27.06 5.55
C GLY A 139 -25.21 28.10 4.76
N ASN A 140 -26.51 27.90 4.50
CA ASN A 140 -27.30 28.76 3.63
C ASN A 140 -28.76 28.87 4.09
N GLU A 141 -29.06 29.91 4.85
CA GLU A 141 -30.41 30.23 5.37
C GLU A 141 -31.48 30.26 4.26
N LYS A 142 -31.14 30.65 3.03
CA LYS A 142 -32.11 30.67 1.91
C LYS A 142 -32.58 29.28 1.49
N LEU A 143 -31.78 28.23 1.74
CA LEU A 143 -32.17 26.84 1.46
C LEU A 143 -33.02 26.26 2.59
N GLU A 144 -32.89 26.79 3.80
CA GLU A 144 -33.73 26.42 4.94
C GLU A 144 -35.17 26.94 4.75
N ASP A 145 -35.34 28.15 4.21
CA ASP A 145 -36.64 28.75 3.92
C ASP A 145 -37.40 28.11 2.72
N LEU A 146 -36.73 27.31 1.89
CA LEU A 146 -37.28 26.68 0.68
C LEU A 146 -37.81 25.25 0.92
N LEU A 147 -37.64 24.72 2.13
CA LEU A 147 -38.05 23.39 2.58
C LEU A 147 -39.34 23.46 3.41
#